data_AF-A0A966UQU5-F1
#
_entry.id   AF-A0A966UQU5-F1
#
_cell.length_a   1.000
_cell.length_b   1.000
_cell.length_c   1.000
_cell.angle_alpha   90.00
_cell.angle_beta   90.00
_cell.angle_gamma   90.00
#
_symmetry.space_group_name_H-M   'P 1'
#
loop_
_entity.id
_entity.type
_entity.pdbx_description
1 polymer ?
#
loop_
_entity_poly.entity_id
_entity_poly.type
_entity_poly.pdbx_seq_one_letter_code
_entity_poly.pdbx_strand_id
1 'polypeptide(L)'
;MKLIREEIQDVRYLVEEDKNGKTHHFIEGIFMQAEKQNRNGRVYPMNVLAKEADRYNREYVQKNRAFGELGHPENPQINLDRVSHLITKLYPDGHNFIGKAKILDTPNG
;
A
#
# COMPACT_ATOMS: atom_id res chain seq x y z
N MET A 1 17.28 12.24 22.35
CA MET A 1 17.39 10.78 22.57
C MET A 1 16.26 10.11 21.80
N LYS A 2 16.54 9.42 20.69
CA LYS A 2 15.50 8.72 19.91
C LYS A 2 15.41 7.29 20.44
N LEU A 3 14.38 6.99 21.21
CA LEU A 3 14.08 5.64 21.66
C LEU A 3 13.52 4.84 20.48
N ILE A 4 14.07 3.65 20.23
CA ILE A 4 13.46 2.68 19.33
C ILE A 4 12.19 2.21 20.03
N ARG A 5 11.03 2.40 19.38
CA ARG A 5 9.73 1.94 19.85
C ARG A 5 9.28 0.84 18.90
N GLU A 6 9.09 -0.37 19.41
CA GLU A 6 8.35 -1.40 18.68
C GLU A 6 6.87 -1.00 18.64
N GLU A 7 6.39 -0.61 17.46
CA GLU A 7 4.95 -0.54 17.18
C GLU A 7 4.51 -1.93 16.68
N ILE A 8 3.77 -2.65 17.51
CA ILE A 8 3.05 -3.85 17.07
C ILE A 8 1.83 -3.35 16.29
N GLN A 9 1.94 -3.32 14.96
CA GLN A 9 0.82 -3.10 14.07
C GLN A 9 0.25 -4.46 13.66
N ASP A 10 -1.06 -4.57 13.68
CA ASP A 10 -1.77 -5.79 13.28
C ASP A 10 -1.76 -5.85 11.74
N VAL A 11 -0.70 -6.47 11.20
CA VAL A 11 -0.48 -6.59 9.76
C VAL A 11 -0.90 -7.99 9.33
N ARG A 12 -1.88 -8.09 8.43
CA ARG A 12 -2.24 -9.37 7.83
C ARG A 12 -1.24 -9.72 6.74
N TYR A 13 -0.42 -10.71 7.04
CA TYR A 13 0.47 -11.33 6.09
C TYR A 13 -0.20 -12.55 5.47
N LEU A 14 -0.22 -12.61 4.14
CA LEU A 14 -0.84 -13.67 3.37
C LEU A 14 0.23 -14.35 2.51
N VAL A 15 0.24 -15.67 2.51
CA VAL A 15 1.08 -16.47 1.63
C VAL A 15 0.16 -17.24 0.68
N GLU A 16 0.30 -17.00 -0.62
CA GLU A 16 -0.48 -17.69 -1.65
C GLU A 16 0.48 -18.46 -2.56
N GLU A 17 0.19 -19.74 -2.80
CA GLU A 17 0.91 -20.53 -3.80
C GLU A 17 0.16 -20.46 -5.13
N ASP A 18 0.89 -20.11 -6.19
CA ASP A 18 0.34 -20.13 -7.54
C ASP A 18 0.26 -21.57 -8.07
N LYS A 19 -0.53 -21.79 -9.13
CA LYS A 19 -0.73 -23.12 -9.74
C LYS A 19 0.58 -23.78 -10.25
N ASN A 20 1.64 -22.99 -10.39
CA ASN A 20 2.98 -23.42 -10.80
C ASN A 20 3.91 -23.71 -9.62
N GLY A 21 3.42 -23.72 -8.37
CA GLY A 21 4.22 -23.99 -7.17
C GLY A 21 5.12 -22.85 -6.74
N LYS A 22 4.91 -21.62 -7.25
CA LYS A 22 5.61 -20.43 -6.79
C LYS A 22 4.86 -19.80 -5.62
N THR A 23 5.56 -19.62 -4.51
CA THR A 23 5.04 -18.93 -3.34
C THR A 23 5.07 -17.41 -3.57
N HIS A 24 3.99 -16.74 -3.25
CA HIS A 24 3.87 -15.28 -3.31
C HIS A 24 3.47 -14.73 -1.96
N HIS A 25 4.17 -13.68 -1.55
CA HIS A 25 3.94 -12.99 -0.30
C HIS A 25 3.10 -11.74 -0.52
N PHE A 26 2.10 -11.55 0.33
CA PHE A 26 1.21 -10.42 0.27
C PHE A 26 1.03 -9.79 1.65
N ILE A 27 0.83 -8.48 1.65
CA ILE A 27 0.44 -7.70 2.81
C ILE A 27 -0.93 -7.12 2.54
N GLU A 28 -1.85 -7.30 3.49
CA GLU A 28 -3.19 -6.74 3.45
C GLU A 28 -3.45 -5.90 4.70
N GLY A 29 -4.09 -4.75 4.51
CA GLY A 29 -4.42 -3.88 5.63
C GLY A 29 -4.95 -2.52 5.19
N ILE A 30 -5.07 -1.61 6.17
CA ILE A 30 -5.55 -0.24 5.93
C ILE A 30 -4.40 0.57 5.31
N PHE A 31 -4.57 0.99 4.06
CA PHE A 31 -3.59 1.82 3.36
C PHE A 31 -3.90 3.32 3.52
N MET A 32 -5.19 3.68 3.57
CA MET A 32 -5.63 5.07 3.76
C MET A 32 -6.86 5.14 4.66
N GLN A 33 -7.06 6.28 5.32
CA GLN A 33 -8.23 6.54 6.17
C GLN A 33 -8.83 7.91 5.83
N ALA A 34 -10.15 7.95 5.63
CA ALA A 34 -10.94 9.17 5.47
C ALA A 34 -11.53 9.63 6.81
N GLU A 35 -11.92 10.90 6.89
CA GLU A 35 -12.65 11.52 8.02
C GLU A 35 -11.95 11.40 9.40
N LYS A 36 -10.70 10.95 9.41
CA LYS A 36 -9.88 10.77 10.60
C LYS A 36 -8.61 11.59 10.48
N GLN A 37 -8.23 12.27 11.56
CA GLN A 37 -6.97 13.00 11.61
C GLN A 37 -5.81 12.00 11.56
N ASN A 38 -4.95 12.15 10.56
CA ASN A 38 -3.75 11.33 10.42
C ASN A 38 -2.63 11.81 11.36
N ARG A 39 -1.51 11.08 11.41
CA ARG A 39 -0.34 11.41 12.24
C ARG A 39 0.29 12.78 11.89
N ASN A 40 0.03 13.29 10.69
CA ASN A 40 0.49 14.59 10.20
C ASN A 40 -0.53 15.72 10.44
N GLY A 41 -1.60 15.46 11.20
CA GLY A 41 -2.63 16.45 11.56
C GLY A 41 -3.65 16.76 10.47
N ARG A 42 -3.61 16.06 9.32
CA ARG A 42 -4.53 16.27 8.18
C ARG A 42 -5.74 15.35 8.25
N VAL A 43 -6.90 15.84 7.83
CA VAL A 43 -8.12 15.05 7.64
C VAL A 43 -8.42 15.03 6.14
N TYR A 44 -8.65 13.84 5.58
CA TYR A 44 -9.01 13.67 4.18
C TYR A 44 -10.52 13.39 4.07
N PRO A 45 -11.30 14.26 3.41
CA PRO A 45 -12.72 14.01 3.19
C PRO A 45 -12.96 12.75 2.35
N MET A 46 -13.98 11.98 2.71
CA MET A 46 -14.28 10.68 2.08
C MET A 46 -14.56 10.82 0.58
N ASN A 47 -15.31 11.85 0.18
CA ASN A 47 -15.63 12.10 -1.23
C ASN A 47 -14.37 12.38 -2.08
N VAL A 48 -13.40 13.11 -1.53
CA VAL A 48 -12.14 13.42 -2.20
C VAL A 48 -11.28 12.16 -2.27
N LEU A 49 -11.10 11.48 -1.12
CA LEU A 49 -10.24 10.31 -1.04
C LEU A 49 -10.77 9.15 -1.92
N ALA A 50 -12.10 8.93 -1.94
CA ALA A 50 -12.72 7.93 -2.79
C ALA A 50 -12.51 8.20 -4.28
N LYS A 51 -12.66 9.46 -4.72
CA LYS A 51 -12.43 9.85 -6.11
C LYS A 51 -10.97 9.63 -6.52
N GLU A 52 -10.03 9.99 -5.67
CA GLU A 52 -8.60 9.82 -5.94
C GLU A 52 -8.18 8.35 -5.90
N ALA A 53 -8.73 7.56 -4.98
CA ALA A 53 -8.51 6.12 -4.92
C ALA A 53 -9.05 5.40 -6.17
N ASP A 54 -10.22 5.79 -6.67
CA ASP A 54 -10.78 5.24 -7.90
C ASP A 54 -9.94 5.60 -9.13
N ARG A 55 -9.46 6.85 -9.21
CA ARG A 55 -8.50 7.26 -10.25
C ARG A 55 -7.24 6.41 -10.17
N TYR A 56 -6.67 6.23 -8.97
CA TYR A 56 -5.47 5.43 -8.75
C TYR A 56 -5.68 3.97 -9.18
N ASN A 57 -6.82 3.39 -8.83
CA ASN A 57 -7.19 2.04 -9.25
C ASN A 57 -7.21 1.88 -10.76
N ARG A 58 -7.87 2.80 -11.47
CA ARG A 58 -7.99 2.76 -12.93
C ARG A 58 -6.66 3.02 -13.64
N GLU A 59 -5.86 3.94 -13.14
CA GLU A 59 -4.62 4.36 -13.80
C GLU A 59 -3.43 3.46 -13.48
N TYR A 60 -3.39 2.86 -12.29
CA TYR A 60 -2.21 2.15 -11.79
C TYR A 60 -2.49 0.69 -11.46
N VAL A 61 -3.47 0.42 -10.60
CA VAL A 61 -3.73 -0.95 -10.07
C VAL A 61 -4.21 -1.87 -11.20
N GLN A 62 -5.24 -1.46 -11.95
CA GLN A 62 -5.78 -2.25 -13.07
C GLN A 62 -4.77 -2.45 -14.21
N LYS A 63 -3.78 -1.56 -14.32
CA LYS A 63 -2.70 -1.63 -15.32
C LYS A 63 -1.44 -2.35 -14.81
N ASN A 64 -1.48 -2.94 -13.60
CA ASN A 64 -0.35 -3.61 -12.96
C ASN A 64 0.92 -2.74 -12.87
N ARG A 65 0.76 -1.42 -12.65
CA ARG A 65 1.87 -0.46 -12.56
C ARG A 65 1.88 0.32 -11.24
N ALA A 66 1.10 -0.13 -10.26
CA ALA A 66 0.99 0.45 -8.93
C ALA A 66 2.19 0.03 -8.06
N PHE A 67 3.40 0.39 -8.49
CA PHE A 67 4.64 0.07 -7.80
C PHE A 67 4.83 0.96 -6.57
N GLY A 68 5.34 0.38 -5.49
CA GLY A 68 5.71 1.09 -4.27
C GLY A 68 7.18 0.86 -3.93
N GLU A 69 7.83 1.89 -3.39
CA GLU A 69 9.20 1.81 -2.89
C GLU A 69 9.22 1.39 -1.41
N LEU A 70 10.34 0.83 -0.96
CA LEU A 70 10.55 0.55 0.47
C LEU A 70 10.71 1.84 1.30
N GLY A 71 11.20 2.92 0.68
CA GLY A 71 11.37 4.22 1.31
C GLY A 71 10.24 5.20 0.99
N HIS A 72 10.20 6.31 1.72
CA HIS A 72 9.36 7.47 1.39
C HIS A 72 10.24 8.63 0.93
N PRO A 73 10.64 8.66 -0.37
CA PRO A 73 11.40 9.79 -0.91
C PRO A 73 10.53 11.06 -0.94
N GLU A 74 11.16 12.22 -0.88
CA GLU A 74 10.45 13.51 -1.04
C GLU A 74 9.94 13.70 -2.47
N ASN A 75 10.52 12.98 -3.44
CA ASN A 75 10.13 13.04 -4.83
C ASN A 75 8.93 12.12 -5.12
N PRO A 76 7.94 12.58 -5.90
CA PRO A 76 6.74 11.79 -6.22
C PRO A 76 6.98 10.74 -7.32
N GLN A 77 8.14 10.73 -7.96
CA GLN A 77 8.49 9.75 -8.98
C GLN A 77 8.98 8.46 -8.35
N ILE A 78 8.45 7.34 -8.84
CA ILE A 78 8.88 6.00 -8.42
C ILE A 78 10.20 5.65 -9.12
N ASN A 79 11.21 5.33 -8.33
CA ASN A 79 12.44 4.71 -8.80
C ASN A 79 12.25 3.19 -8.92
N LEU A 80 12.22 2.71 -10.17
CA LEU A 80 12.02 1.29 -10.49
C LEU A 80 13.10 0.36 -9.88
N ASP A 81 14.30 0.88 -9.63
CA ASP A 81 15.39 0.11 -9.00
C ASP A 81 15.15 -0.15 -7.50
N ARG A 82 14.23 0.59 -6.88
CA ARG A 82 13.92 0.56 -5.44
C ARG A 82 12.52 0.06 -5.11
N VAL A 83 11.81 -0.42 -6.12
CA VAL A 83 10.47 -0.98 -5.94
C VAL A 83 10.56 -2.22 -5.07
N SER A 84 9.68 -2.34 -4.09
CA SER A 84 9.61 -3.48 -3.16
C SER A 84 8.30 -4.25 -3.27
N HIS A 85 7.22 -3.59 -3.70
CA HIS A 85 5.91 -4.19 -3.76
C HIS A 85 5.06 -3.60 -4.89
N LEU A 86 4.05 -4.38 -5.28
CA LEU A 86 3.04 -4.01 -6.25
C LEU A 86 1.66 -4.05 -5.58
N ILE A 87 0.93 -2.94 -5.61
CA ILE A 87 -0.44 -2.89 -5.12
C ILE A 87 -1.35 -3.61 -6.13
N THR A 88 -2.01 -4.66 -5.67
CA THR A 88 -2.88 -5.53 -6.49
C THR A 88 -4.36 -5.23 -6.31
N LYS A 89 -4.75 -4.75 -5.11
CA LYS A 89 -6.12 -4.35 -4.81
C LYS A 89 -6.10 -3.15 -3.88
N LEU A 90 -7.06 -2.27 -4.06
CA LEU A 90 -7.35 -1.16 -3.16
C LEU A 90 -8.86 -0.90 -3.23
N TYR A 91 -9.56 -1.00 -2.11
CA TYR A 91 -11.01 -0.81 -2.07
C TYR A 91 -11.46 -0.14 -0.76
N PRO A 92 -12.56 0.64 -0.79
CA PRO A 92 -13.10 1.26 0.40
C PRO A 92 -13.83 0.23 1.29
N ASP A 93 -13.66 0.36 2.60
CA ASP A 93 -14.37 -0.34 3.66
C ASP A 93 -14.75 0.66 4.76
N GLY A 94 -15.98 1.18 4.68
CA GLY A 94 -16.42 2.31 5.50
C GLY A 94 -15.56 3.55 5.26
N HIS A 95 -14.90 4.04 6.30
CA HIS A 95 -13.95 5.17 6.21
C HIS A 95 -12.50 4.73 6.00
N ASN A 96 -12.23 3.43 5.90
CA ASN A 96 -10.89 2.89 5.63
C ASN A 96 -10.77 2.49 4.16
N PHE A 97 -9.57 2.51 3.62
CA PHE A 97 -9.24 1.96 2.32
C PHE A 97 -8.31 0.77 2.53
N ILE A 98 -8.82 -0.42 2.25
CA ILE A 98 -8.08 -1.67 2.41
C ILE A 98 -7.28 -1.91 1.14
N GLY A 99 -5.98 -2.10 1.28
CA GLY A 99 -5.07 -2.43 0.21
C GLY A 99 -4.49 -3.84 0.36
N LYS A 100 -4.22 -4.49 -0.77
CA LYS A 100 -3.44 -5.72 -0.87
C LYS A 100 -2.23 -5.48 -1.76
N ALA A 101 -1.03 -5.60 -1.20
CA ALA A 101 0.22 -5.47 -1.93
C ALA A 101 0.93 -6.83 -2.04
N LYS A 102 1.43 -7.15 -3.23
CA LYS A 102 2.32 -8.28 -3.48
C LYS A 102 3.75 -7.82 -3.27
N ILE A 103 4.51 -8.52 -2.43
CA ILE A 103 5.96 -8.32 -2.33
C ILE A 103 6.61 -8.88 -3.60
N LEU A 104 7.50 -8.10 -4.21
CA LEU A 104 8.21 -8.52 -5.41
C LEU A 104 9.41 -9.40 -5.02
N ASP A 105 10.16 -9.89 -6.00
CA ASP A 105 11.45 -10.56 -5.77
C ASP A 105 12.56 -9.61 -6.24
N THR A 106 12.71 -8.49 -5.53
CA THR A 106 13.71 -7.46 -5.80
C THR A 106 14.68 -7.34 -4.62
N PRO A 107 15.85 -6.72 -4.79
CA PRO A 107 16.77 -6.49 -3.67
C PRO A 107 16.17 -5.66 -2.51
N ASN A 108 15.07 -4.94 -2.75
CA ASN A 108 14.41 -4.07 -1.78
C ASN A 108 13.06 -4.61 -1.29
N GLY A 109 12.67 -5.81 -1.72
CA GLY A 109 11.40 -6.44 -1.43
C GLY A 109 11.27 -7.67 -2.28
#